data_AF-A0A959S4J2-F1
#
_entry.id   AF-A0A959S4J2-F1
#
_cell.length_a   1.000
_cell.length_b   1.000
_cell.length_c   1.000
_cell.angle_alpha   90.00
_cell.angle_beta   90.00
_cell.angle_gamma   90.00
#
_symmetry.space_group_name_H-M   'P 1'
#
loop_
_entity.id
_entity.type
_entity.pdbx_description
1 polymer ?
#
loop_
_entity_poly.entity_id
_entity_poly.type
_entity_poly.pdbx_seq_one_letter_code
_entity_poly.pdbx_strand_id
1 'polypeptide(L)'
;FAIIGVQALILFPFLFFFNLTETIHALATRSLDHYPVLSRNAYNLWYYLVEDPFNFSDKRTVLDVPLKYWGIAMFFVASAMVLLPLFLAVNNGAFENLKRNERLGTIFQVAALVTIAFFMFNTQMHERYVHPAVLFSGLFMILTHRPIAYMLVSIGYLLNMEAVMQYLRYFDGLLGIQIDYAQWFIFWPEFISTLFLVAFLWGSFEFYRTFFSFKNNVAQEIITT
;
A
#
# COMPACT_ATOMS: atom_id res chain seq x y z
N PHE A 1 -18.11 -23.60 2.34
CA PHE A 1 -18.40 -24.30 1.05
C PHE A 1 -18.05 -23.46 -0.17
N ALA A 2 -18.55 -22.23 -0.33
CA ALA A 2 -18.23 -21.39 -1.50
C ALA A 2 -16.73 -21.11 -1.69
N ILE A 3 -16.00 -20.79 -0.60
CA ILE A 3 -14.55 -20.50 -0.65
C ILE A 3 -13.74 -21.71 -1.16
N ILE A 4 -14.06 -22.91 -0.65
CA ILE A 4 -13.40 -24.15 -1.07
C ILE A 4 -13.74 -24.47 -2.52
N GLY A 5 -14.99 -24.26 -2.94
CA GLY A 5 -15.41 -24.47 -4.32
C GLY A 5 -14.71 -23.52 -5.31
N VAL A 6 -14.57 -22.23 -4.95
CA VAL A 6 -13.85 -21.24 -5.76
C VAL A 6 -12.35 -21.54 -5.82
N GLN A 7 -11.72 -21.86 -4.68
CA GLN A 7 -10.33 -22.30 -4.63
C GLN A 7 -10.09 -23.53 -5.51
N ALA A 8 -10.97 -24.54 -5.43
CA ALA A 8 -10.89 -25.73 -6.25
C ALA A 8 -11.05 -25.42 -7.75
N LEU A 9 -11.93 -24.47 -8.11
CA LEU A 9 -12.13 -24.05 -9.51
C LEU A 9 -10.93 -23.29 -10.07
N ILE A 10 -10.28 -22.44 -9.27
CA ILE A 10 -9.04 -21.74 -9.64
C ILE A 10 -7.89 -22.74 -9.84
N LEU A 11 -7.81 -23.75 -8.96
CA LEU A 11 -6.77 -24.79 -9.03
C LEU A 11 -7.08 -25.89 -10.05
N PHE A 12 -8.33 -26.00 -10.52
CA PHE A 12 -8.79 -27.03 -11.45
C PHE A 12 -7.91 -27.22 -12.70
N PRO A 13 -7.54 -26.17 -13.47
CA PRO A 13 -6.65 -26.34 -14.63
C PRO A 13 -5.26 -26.87 -14.24
N PHE A 14 -4.80 -26.61 -13.02
CA PHE A 14 -3.50 -27.09 -12.54
C PHE A 14 -3.56 -28.53 -12.00
N LEU A 15 -4.73 -28.98 -11.53
CA LEU A 15 -4.97 -30.35 -11.06
C LEU A 15 -5.02 -31.37 -12.22
N PHE A 16 -5.49 -30.96 -13.40
CA PHE A 16 -5.69 -31.85 -14.54
C PHE A 16 -4.52 -31.88 -15.54
N PHE A 17 -3.82 -30.76 -15.73
CA PHE A 17 -2.79 -30.63 -16.77
C PHE A 17 -1.36 -30.61 -16.22
N PHE A 18 -1.16 -30.41 -14.92
CA PHE A 18 0.16 -30.30 -14.29
C PHE A 18 0.25 -31.11 -12.99
N ASN A 19 1.48 -31.34 -12.52
CA ASN A 19 1.70 -31.89 -11.18
C ASN A 19 1.41 -30.79 -10.14
N LEU A 20 0.37 -30.99 -9.32
CA LEU A 20 -0.06 -30.03 -8.29
C LEU A 20 1.10 -29.64 -7.37
N THR A 21 1.95 -30.60 -7.00
CA THR A 21 3.10 -30.39 -6.10
C THR A 21 4.14 -29.48 -6.74
N GLU A 22 4.44 -29.69 -8.02
CA GLU A 22 5.38 -28.83 -8.76
C GLU A 22 4.79 -27.45 -9.03
N THR A 23 3.48 -27.36 -9.25
CA THR A 23 2.78 -26.08 -9.44
C THR A 23 2.78 -25.27 -8.16
N ILE A 24 2.47 -25.89 -7.02
CA ILE A 24 2.53 -25.26 -5.70
C ILE A 24 3.96 -24.85 -5.38
N HIS A 25 4.94 -25.73 -5.61
CA HIS A 25 6.35 -25.41 -5.40
C HIS A 25 6.81 -24.26 -6.31
N ALA A 26 6.47 -24.28 -7.60
CA ALA A 26 6.81 -23.22 -8.54
C ALA A 26 6.14 -21.88 -8.17
N LEU A 27 4.88 -21.90 -7.75
CA LEU A 27 4.20 -20.70 -7.23
C LEU A 27 4.86 -20.18 -5.96
N ALA A 28 5.26 -21.07 -5.05
CA ALA A 28 5.87 -20.70 -3.77
C ALA A 28 7.30 -20.17 -3.93
N THR A 29 8.09 -20.73 -4.86
CA THR A 29 9.53 -20.44 -4.95
C THR A 29 9.94 -19.62 -6.17
N ARG A 30 9.16 -19.61 -7.27
CA ARG A 30 9.52 -18.93 -8.52
C ARG A 30 8.71 -17.66 -8.77
N SER A 31 7.58 -17.47 -8.11
CA SER A 31 6.78 -16.23 -8.21
C SER A 31 7.29 -15.11 -7.29
N LEU A 32 8.16 -15.44 -6.33
CA LEU A 32 8.82 -14.52 -5.41
C LEU A 32 10.31 -14.40 -5.82
N ASP A 33 10.92 -13.22 -5.66
CA ASP A 33 12.34 -12.93 -5.98
C ASP A 33 12.72 -12.77 -7.46
N HIS A 34 11.77 -12.41 -8.32
CA HIS A 34 12.07 -12.15 -9.74
C HIS A 34 12.99 -10.92 -9.95
N TYR A 35 12.98 -9.98 -8.99
CA TYR A 35 13.81 -8.77 -8.97
C TYR A 35 14.32 -8.52 -7.54
N PRO A 36 15.42 -9.15 -7.10
CA PRO A 36 15.90 -9.11 -5.71
C PRO A 36 16.62 -7.80 -5.38
N VAL A 37 15.89 -6.69 -5.52
CA VAL A 37 16.32 -5.30 -5.27
C VAL A 37 15.34 -4.61 -4.34
N LEU A 38 15.77 -3.55 -3.65
CA LEU A 38 14.93 -2.85 -2.67
C LEU A 38 13.72 -2.16 -3.31
N SER A 39 13.91 -1.59 -4.50
CA SER A 39 12.84 -0.97 -5.26
C SER A 39 13.04 -1.19 -6.76
N ARG A 40 11.95 -1.23 -7.52
CA ARG A 40 11.95 -1.39 -8.96
C ARG A 40 10.93 -0.44 -9.54
N ASN A 41 11.31 0.82 -9.72
CA ASN A 41 10.43 1.94 -10.10
C ASN A 41 9.42 2.37 -9.01
N ALA A 42 9.74 2.19 -7.73
CA ALA A 42 8.85 2.57 -6.63
C ALA A 42 9.56 3.48 -5.62
N TYR A 43 9.21 4.75 -5.56
CA TYR A 43 9.78 5.66 -4.55
C TYR A 43 9.16 5.42 -3.17
N ASN A 44 9.73 4.47 -2.45
CA ASN A 44 9.31 3.98 -1.13
C ASN A 44 10.36 4.29 -0.05
N LEU A 45 10.17 3.76 1.17
CA LEU A 45 11.01 4.10 2.34
C LEU A 45 12.52 3.86 2.10
N TRP A 46 12.87 2.90 1.25
CA TRP A 46 14.27 2.50 1.04
C TRP A 46 15.14 3.63 0.48
N TYR A 47 14.55 4.64 -0.16
CA TYR A 47 15.25 5.83 -0.63
C TYR A 47 15.85 6.71 0.47
N TYR A 48 15.36 6.57 1.71
CA TYR A 48 15.99 7.24 2.85
C TYR A 48 17.15 6.46 3.46
N LEU A 49 17.24 5.17 3.16
CA LEU A 49 18.15 4.23 3.81
C LEU A 49 19.35 3.89 2.93
N VAL A 50 19.18 4.00 1.62
CA VAL A 50 20.16 3.59 0.61
C VAL A 50 20.12 4.60 -0.54
N GLU A 51 21.30 5.00 -1.04
CA GLU A 51 21.44 5.98 -2.13
C GLU A 51 20.84 5.51 -3.46
N ASP A 52 20.97 4.22 -3.80
CA ASP A 52 20.44 3.65 -5.03
C ASP A 52 19.64 2.35 -4.79
N PRO A 53 18.39 2.45 -4.32
CA PRO A 53 17.54 1.28 -4.07
C PRO A 53 17.22 0.43 -5.31
N PHE A 54 17.40 0.96 -6.52
CA PHE A 54 17.14 0.25 -7.76
C PHE A 54 18.18 -0.82 -8.07
N ASN A 55 19.44 -0.55 -7.72
CA ASN A 55 20.54 -1.48 -7.94
C ASN A 55 21.00 -2.16 -6.64
N PHE A 56 20.39 -1.81 -5.51
CA PHE A 56 20.73 -2.40 -4.21
C PHE A 56 19.98 -3.71 -3.98
N SER A 57 20.73 -4.81 -3.82
CA SER A 57 20.12 -6.12 -3.59
C SER A 57 19.51 -6.25 -2.19
N ASP A 58 18.28 -6.76 -2.13
CA ASP A 58 17.56 -7.01 -0.87
C ASP A 58 18.03 -8.26 -0.11
N LYS A 59 18.96 -9.03 -0.71
CA LYS A 59 19.69 -10.14 -0.07
C LYS A 59 20.79 -9.68 0.87
N ARG A 60 21.19 -8.40 0.79
CA ARG A 60 22.14 -7.82 1.74
C ARG A 60 21.55 -7.86 3.14
N THR A 61 22.41 -8.07 4.13
CA THR A 61 22.00 -8.31 5.51
C THR A 61 22.26 -7.09 6.38
N VAL A 62 21.37 -6.90 7.36
CA VAL A 62 21.56 -6.01 8.50
C VAL A 62 21.27 -6.86 9.73
N LEU A 63 22.22 -6.94 10.67
CA LEU A 63 22.16 -7.86 11.82
C LEU A 63 21.98 -9.33 11.39
N ASP A 64 22.72 -9.75 10.34
CA ASP A 64 22.63 -11.08 9.73
C ASP A 64 21.25 -11.48 9.17
N VAL A 65 20.31 -10.54 9.13
CA VAL A 65 18.97 -10.72 8.55
C VAL A 65 18.89 -9.99 7.21
N PRO A 66 18.51 -10.66 6.10
CA PRO A 66 18.31 -10.01 4.81
C PRO A 66 17.31 -8.85 4.87
N LEU A 67 17.57 -7.75 4.15
CA LEU A 67 16.71 -6.56 4.10
C LEU A 67 15.28 -6.87 3.67
N LYS A 68 15.08 -7.90 2.83
CA LYS A 68 13.76 -8.43 2.50
C LYS A 68 12.89 -8.70 3.74
N TYR A 69 13.47 -9.32 4.78
CA TYR A 69 12.72 -9.65 6.00
C TYR A 69 12.47 -8.42 6.87
N TRP A 70 13.38 -7.44 6.85
CA TRP A 70 13.13 -6.14 7.47
C TRP A 70 11.94 -5.43 6.82
N GLY A 71 11.86 -5.43 5.50
CA GLY A 71 10.71 -4.89 4.76
C GLY A 71 9.39 -5.57 5.12
N ILE A 72 9.41 -6.90 5.15
CA ILE A 72 8.26 -7.71 5.56
C ILE A 72 7.85 -7.42 7.00
N ALA A 73 8.81 -7.31 7.93
CA ALA A 73 8.55 -7.01 9.33
C ALA A 73 7.92 -5.62 9.50
N MET A 74 8.49 -4.59 8.84
CA MET A 74 7.93 -3.23 8.84
C MET A 74 6.51 -3.22 8.26
N PHE A 75 6.27 -3.93 7.16
CA PHE A 75 4.94 -4.07 6.57
C PHE A 75 3.95 -4.73 7.53
N PHE A 76 4.32 -5.81 8.21
CA PHE A 76 3.45 -6.47 9.19
C PHE A 76 3.14 -5.58 10.38
N VAL A 77 4.14 -4.86 10.91
CA VAL A 77 3.93 -3.91 12.01
C VAL A 77 2.99 -2.79 11.59
N ALA A 78 3.25 -2.17 10.43
CA ALA A 78 2.41 -1.09 9.90
C ALA A 78 0.97 -1.56 9.61
N SER A 79 0.81 -2.75 9.02
CA SER A 79 -0.51 -3.34 8.76
C SER A 79 -1.24 -3.68 10.05
N ALA A 80 -0.55 -4.23 11.04
CA ALA A 80 -1.13 -4.52 12.35
C ALA A 80 -1.59 -3.24 13.06
N MET A 81 -0.82 -2.15 12.98
CA MET A 81 -1.22 -0.85 13.51
C MET A 81 -2.52 -0.34 12.88
N VAL A 82 -2.75 -0.58 11.60
CA VAL A 82 -3.98 -0.15 10.91
C VAL A 82 -5.15 -1.12 11.17
N LEU A 83 -4.88 -2.42 11.19
CA LEU A 83 -5.91 -3.45 11.31
C LEU A 83 -6.40 -3.64 12.75
N LEU A 84 -5.55 -3.41 13.75
CA LEU A 84 -5.89 -3.65 15.15
C LEU A 84 -7.11 -2.84 15.63
N PRO A 85 -7.22 -1.52 15.41
CA PRO A 85 -8.41 -0.78 15.82
C PRO A 85 -9.68 -1.27 15.10
N LEU A 86 -9.57 -1.62 13.83
CA LEU A 86 -10.70 -2.18 13.08
C LEU A 86 -11.13 -3.53 13.68
N PHE A 87 -10.19 -4.42 13.96
CA PHE A 87 -10.46 -5.70 14.60
C PHE A 87 -11.16 -5.52 15.96
N LEU A 88 -10.68 -4.59 16.78
CA LEU A 88 -11.30 -4.26 18.05
C LEU A 88 -12.72 -3.68 17.88
N ALA A 89 -12.94 -2.80 16.90
CA ALA A 89 -14.26 -2.22 16.58
C ALA A 89 -15.28 -3.26 16.11
N VAL A 90 -14.83 -4.26 15.35
CA VAL A 90 -15.68 -5.36 14.89
C VAL A 90 -16.02 -6.27 16.06
N ASN A 91 -15.03 -6.65 16.87
CA ASN A 91 -15.23 -7.60 17.97
C ASN A 91 -16.08 -7.04 19.12
N ASN A 92 -16.10 -5.72 19.32
CA ASN A 92 -16.93 -5.07 20.34
C ASN A 92 -18.27 -4.54 19.80
N GLY A 93 -18.62 -4.82 18.55
CA GLY A 93 -19.86 -4.37 17.91
C GLY A 93 -19.91 -2.88 17.54
N ALA A 94 -18.92 -2.07 17.90
CA ALA A 94 -18.91 -0.63 17.57
C ALA A 94 -18.94 -0.36 16.07
N PHE A 95 -18.38 -1.28 15.27
CA PHE A 95 -18.40 -1.21 13.81
C PHE A 95 -19.81 -1.36 13.21
N GLU A 96 -20.69 -2.11 13.87
CA GLU A 96 -22.06 -2.34 13.39
C GLU A 96 -22.97 -1.12 13.60
N ASN A 97 -22.60 -0.26 14.56
CA ASN A 97 -23.32 0.98 14.85
C ASN A 97 -23.01 2.11 13.85
N LEU A 98 -22.01 1.92 12.98
CA LEU A 98 -21.66 2.92 11.96
C LEU A 98 -22.71 2.99 10.86
N LYS A 99 -22.96 4.22 10.38
CA LYS A 99 -23.76 4.42 9.16
C LYS A 99 -23.11 3.68 8.00
N ARG A 100 -23.92 3.22 7.05
CA ARG A 100 -23.44 2.45 5.89
C ARG A 100 -22.24 3.09 5.19
N ASN A 101 -22.31 4.39 4.91
CA ASN A 101 -21.22 5.11 4.22
C ASN A 101 -19.96 5.22 5.07
N GLU A 102 -20.08 5.42 6.39
CA GLU A 102 -18.94 5.47 7.31
C GLU A 102 -18.28 4.11 7.46
N ARG A 103 -19.10 3.04 7.50
CA ARG A 103 -18.63 1.65 7.56
C ARG A 103 -17.84 1.27 6.31
N LEU A 104 -18.41 1.52 5.12
CA LEU A 104 -17.75 1.28 3.84
C LEU A 104 -16.52 2.17 3.68
N GLY A 105 -16.62 3.45 4.04
CA GLY A 105 -15.50 4.38 4.06
C GLY A 105 -14.34 3.87 4.92
N THR A 106 -14.64 3.37 6.12
CA THR A 106 -13.64 2.78 7.01
C THR A 106 -12.94 1.57 6.39
N ILE A 107 -13.69 0.68 5.74
CA ILE A 107 -13.12 -0.49 5.03
C ILE A 107 -12.18 -0.02 3.92
N PHE A 108 -12.60 0.95 3.09
CA PHE A 108 -11.77 1.47 2.02
C PHE A 108 -10.55 2.24 2.53
N GLN A 109 -10.68 3.00 3.62
CA GLN A 109 -9.55 3.68 4.25
C GLN A 109 -8.51 2.66 4.74
N VAL A 110 -8.93 1.61 5.43
CA VAL A 110 -8.04 0.55 5.91
C VAL A 110 -7.40 -0.20 4.75
N ALA A 111 -8.16 -0.53 3.71
CA ALA A 111 -7.62 -1.16 2.50
C ALA A 111 -6.58 -0.28 1.79
N ALA A 112 -6.83 1.03 1.71
CA ALA A 112 -5.88 2.00 1.17
C ALA A 112 -4.60 2.04 2.03
N LEU A 113 -4.73 2.18 3.35
CA LEU A 113 -3.59 2.25 4.27
C LEU A 113 -2.73 0.99 4.26
N VAL A 114 -3.35 -0.20 4.22
CA VAL A 114 -2.61 -1.47 4.08
C VAL A 114 -1.89 -1.54 2.74
N THR A 115 -2.50 -1.05 1.65
CA THR A 115 -1.83 -1.00 0.34
C THR A 115 -0.66 0.00 0.35
N ILE A 116 -0.81 1.16 0.99
CA ILE A 116 0.28 2.13 1.13
C ILE A 116 1.40 1.53 1.98
N ALA A 117 1.08 0.84 3.09
CA ALA A 117 2.07 0.13 3.89
C ALA A 117 2.81 -0.93 3.07
N PHE A 118 2.07 -1.70 2.26
CA PHE A 118 2.64 -2.70 1.37
C PHE A 118 3.64 -2.05 0.41
N PHE A 119 3.27 -0.94 -0.23
CA PHE A 119 4.13 -0.17 -1.13
C PHE A 119 5.35 0.44 -0.45
N MET A 120 5.18 1.00 0.74
CA MET A 120 6.22 1.78 1.43
C MET A 120 7.31 0.92 2.05
N PHE A 121 6.95 -0.24 2.61
CA PHE A 121 7.85 -0.99 3.48
C PHE A 121 8.47 -2.23 2.84
N ASN A 122 7.77 -2.91 1.91
CA ASN A 122 8.33 -4.11 1.28
C ASN A 122 9.47 -3.76 0.31
N THR A 123 10.32 -4.76 0.04
CA THR A 123 11.30 -4.71 -1.04
C THR A 123 10.66 -5.17 -2.35
N GLN A 124 11.38 -5.05 -3.46
CA GLN A 124 10.94 -5.50 -4.80
C GLN A 124 9.64 -4.83 -5.29
N MET A 125 9.42 -3.58 -4.86
CA MET A 125 8.20 -2.86 -5.18
C MET A 125 8.27 -2.20 -6.56
N HIS A 126 7.14 -2.26 -7.27
CA HIS A 126 6.88 -1.57 -8.53
C HIS A 126 5.86 -0.45 -8.37
N GLU A 127 5.93 0.55 -9.26
CA GLU A 127 5.02 1.69 -9.39
C GLU A 127 3.55 1.24 -9.39
N ARG A 128 3.25 0.12 -10.05
CA ARG A 128 1.89 -0.44 -10.18
C ARG A 128 1.28 -0.92 -8.86
N TYR A 129 2.09 -1.16 -7.82
CA TYR A 129 1.53 -1.60 -6.55
C TYR A 129 0.81 -0.49 -5.79
N VAL A 130 0.91 0.77 -6.25
CA VAL A 130 0.16 1.90 -5.70
C VAL A 130 -1.29 1.95 -6.24
N HIS A 131 -1.60 1.31 -7.37
CA HIS A 131 -2.94 1.41 -7.99
C HIS A 131 -4.11 1.10 -7.03
N PRO A 132 -4.07 0.04 -6.19
CA PRO A 132 -5.17 -0.21 -5.27
C PRO A 132 -5.29 0.87 -4.20
N ALA A 133 -4.18 1.50 -3.79
CA ALA A 133 -4.22 2.61 -2.83
C ALA A 133 -4.94 3.82 -3.41
N VAL A 134 -4.71 4.16 -4.69
CA VAL A 134 -5.43 5.23 -5.39
C VAL A 134 -6.93 4.91 -5.45
N LEU A 135 -7.28 3.69 -5.85
CA LEU A 135 -8.68 3.26 -5.96
C LEU A 135 -9.40 3.34 -4.61
N PHE A 136 -8.83 2.72 -3.57
CA PHE A 136 -9.47 2.65 -2.26
C PHE A 136 -9.51 4.01 -1.56
N SER A 137 -8.46 4.83 -1.67
CA SER A 137 -8.49 6.20 -1.14
C SER A 137 -9.49 7.08 -1.88
N GLY A 138 -9.70 6.87 -3.18
CA GLY A 138 -10.73 7.55 -3.97
C GLY A 138 -12.14 7.16 -3.53
N LEU A 139 -12.42 5.87 -3.35
CA LEU A 139 -13.71 5.40 -2.82
C LEU A 139 -13.98 5.92 -1.40
N PHE A 140 -12.95 5.94 -0.56
CA PHE A 140 -13.01 6.56 0.76
C PHE A 140 -13.37 8.04 0.69
N MET A 141 -12.70 8.81 -0.18
CA MET A 141 -13.00 10.23 -0.40
C MET A 141 -14.45 10.45 -0.84
N ILE A 142 -14.94 9.66 -1.81
CA ILE A 142 -16.32 9.80 -2.33
C ILE A 142 -17.36 9.58 -1.24
N LEU A 143 -17.15 8.59 -0.36
CA LEU A 143 -18.12 8.23 0.67
C LEU A 143 -18.08 9.13 1.91
N THR A 144 -16.90 9.68 2.24
CA THR A 144 -16.69 10.43 3.49
C THR A 144 -16.44 11.93 3.27
N HIS A 145 -16.26 12.37 2.02
CA HIS A 145 -15.88 13.72 1.63
C HIS A 145 -14.56 14.21 2.25
N ARG A 146 -13.62 13.29 2.54
CA ARG A 146 -12.31 13.60 3.11
C ARG A 146 -11.20 13.39 2.07
N PRO A 147 -10.75 14.44 1.36
CA PRO A 147 -9.93 14.29 0.16
C PRO A 147 -8.44 14.13 0.43
N ILE A 148 -7.95 14.44 1.63
CA ILE A 148 -6.51 14.61 1.90
C ILE A 148 -5.71 13.36 1.55
N ALA A 149 -6.13 12.19 2.04
CA ALA A 149 -5.45 10.92 1.76
C ALA A 149 -5.43 10.61 0.24
N TYR A 150 -6.55 10.81 -0.45
CA TYR A 150 -6.63 10.60 -1.90
C TYR A 150 -5.74 11.56 -2.68
N MET A 151 -5.72 12.85 -2.33
CA MET A 151 -4.87 13.85 -2.98
C MET A 151 -3.40 13.50 -2.84
N LEU A 152 -2.95 13.17 -1.63
CA LEU A 152 -1.55 12.80 -1.38
C LEU A 152 -1.13 11.54 -2.15
N VAL A 153 -1.96 10.49 -2.12
CA VAL A 153 -1.68 9.24 -2.85
C VAL A 153 -1.69 9.46 -4.36
N SER A 154 -2.65 10.25 -4.87
CA SER A 154 -2.77 10.51 -6.32
C SER A 154 -1.62 11.38 -6.84
N ILE A 155 -1.23 12.43 -6.10
CA ILE A 155 -0.09 13.27 -6.46
C ILE A 155 1.20 12.45 -6.37
N GLY A 156 1.42 11.73 -5.28
CA GLY A 156 2.59 10.85 -5.13
C GLY A 156 2.66 9.80 -6.25
N TYR A 157 1.53 9.21 -6.62
CA TYR A 157 1.45 8.24 -7.72
C TYR A 157 1.76 8.87 -9.08
N LEU A 158 1.18 10.03 -9.39
CA LEU A 158 1.46 10.76 -10.63
C LEU A 158 2.95 11.11 -10.75
N LEU A 159 3.54 11.64 -9.67
CA LEU A 159 4.94 12.02 -9.66
C LEU A 159 5.88 10.81 -9.74
N ASN A 160 5.55 9.71 -9.06
CA ASN A 160 6.31 8.46 -9.18
C ASN A 160 6.29 7.94 -10.63
N MET A 161 5.12 7.91 -11.26
CA MET A 161 4.98 7.50 -12.66
C MET A 161 5.77 8.39 -13.61
N GLU A 162 5.67 9.71 -13.43
CA GLU A 162 6.37 10.66 -14.29
C GLU A 162 7.90 10.55 -14.12
N ALA A 163 8.39 10.44 -12.90
CA ALA A 163 9.83 10.32 -12.64
C ALA A 163 10.43 9.02 -13.22
N VAL A 164 9.66 7.93 -13.20
CA VAL A 164 10.06 6.63 -13.76
C VAL A 164 9.95 6.62 -15.29
N MET A 165 8.84 7.07 -15.84
CA MET A 165 8.52 6.92 -17.27
C MET A 165 9.03 8.08 -18.13
N GLN A 166 9.31 9.23 -17.53
CA GLN A 166 9.83 10.44 -18.16
C GLN A 166 8.99 10.90 -19.37
N TYR A 167 7.65 10.90 -19.24
CA TYR A 167 6.77 11.29 -20.34
C TYR A 167 6.95 12.75 -20.75
N LEU A 168 7.22 13.67 -19.81
CA LEU A 168 7.49 15.08 -20.12
C LEU A 168 8.71 15.21 -21.04
N ARG A 169 9.78 14.46 -20.77
CA ARG A 169 10.98 14.43 -21.62
C ARG A 169 10.69 13.90 -23.02
N TYR A 170 9.78 12.95 -23.14
CA TYR A 170 9.33 12.44 -24.44
C TYR A 170 8.63 13.53 -25.26
N PHE A 171 7.75 14.34 -24.66
CA PHE A 171 7.09 15.45 -25.34
C PHE A 171 8.05 16.59 -25.70
N ASP A 172 9.00 16.89 -24.83
CA ASP A 172 10.08 17.85 -25.07
C ASP A 172 10.89 17.50 -26.33
N GLY A 173 11.27 16.23 -26.47
CA GLY A 173 11.96 15.74 -27.66
C GLY A 173 11.15 15.92 -28.95
N LEU A 174 9.81 15.85 -28.87
CA LEU A 174 8.93 16.09 -30.00
C LEU A 174 8.82 17.59 -30.36
N LEU A 175 8.99 18.48 -29.38
CA LEU A 175 8.99 19.94 -29.57
C LEU A 175 10.39 20.53 -29.84
N GLY A 176 11.44 19.70 -29.79
CA GLY A 176 12.84 20.15 -29.95
C GLY A 176 13.38 20.94 -28.75
N ILE A 177 12.72 20.83 -27.60
CA ILE A 177 13.12 21.47 -26.34
C ILE A 177 13.84 20.41 -25.50
N GLN A 178 14.88 20.81 -24.75
CA GLN A 178 15.57 19.91 -23.81
C GLN A 178 15.54 20.53 -22.41
N ILE A 179 14.52 20.19 -21.62
CA ILE A 179 14.46 20.56 -20.21
C ILE A 179 14.80 19.34 -19.36
N ASP A 180 15.72 19.51 -18.41
CA ASP A 180 16.07 18.48 -17.44
C ASP A 180 15.13 18.56 -16.23
N TYR A 181 13.96 17.94 -16.36
CA TYR A 181 12.98 17.87 -15.28
C TYR A 181 13.47 17.02 -14.09
N ALA A 182 14.39 16.08 -14.30
CA ALA A 182 14.80 15.13 -13.26
C ALA A 182 15.46 15.82 -12.05
N GLN A 183 16.04 17.00 -12.24
CA GLN A 183 16.65 17.79 -11.17
C GLN A 183 15.63 18.57 -10.33
N TRP A 184 14.37 18.66 -10.78
CA TRP A 184 13.37 19.41 -10.05
C TRP A 184 13.03 18.70 -8.74
N PHE A 185 12.91 19.48 -7.67
CA PHE A 185 12.61 18.99 -6.33
C PHE A 185 11.37 18.06 -6.28
N ILE A 186 10.36 18.33 -7.11
CA ILE A 186 9.12 17.54 -7.17
C ILE A 186 9.33 16.09 -7.65
N PHE A 187 10.45 15.82 -8.34
CA PHE A 187 10.82 14.50 -8.84
C PHE A 187 11.90 13.82 -8.00
N TRP A 188 12.32 14.42 -6.88
CA TRP A 188 13.24 13.76 -5.96
C TRP A 188 12.57 12.52 -5.35
N PRO A 189 13.22 11.35 -5.38
CA PRO A 189 12.63 10.12 -4.85
C PRO A 189 12.20 10.23 -3.39
N GLU A 190 12.96 10.93 -2.56
CA GLU A 190 12.66 11.17 -1.16
C GLU A 190 11.42 12.04 -1.00
N PHE A 191 11.25 13.07 -1.84
CA PHE A 191 10.06 13.91 -1.82
C PHE A 191 8.80 13.08 -2.14
N ILE A 192 8.85 12.26 -3.18
CA ILE A 192 7.73 11.41 -3.58
C ILE A 192 7.45 10.35 -2.50
N SER A 193 8.49 9.75 -1.93
CA SER A 193 8.35 8.83 -0.80
C SER A 193 7.74 9.51 0.43
N THR A 194 8.08 10.79 0.69
CA THR A 194 7.47 11.61 1.74
C THR A 194 5.97 11.72 1.54
N LEU A 195 5.49 11.95 0.31
CA LEU A 195 4.06 12.08 0.04
C LEU A 195 3.28 10.82 0.45
N PHE A 196 3.80 9.64 0.11
CA PHE A 196 3.20 8.37 0.51
C PHE A 196 3.29 8.13 2.01
N LEU A 197 4.42 8.47 2.64
CA LEU A 197 4.59 8.35 4.08
C LEU A 197 3.61 9.27 4.84
N VAL A 198 3.48 10.52 4.41
CA VAL A 198 2.51 11.48 4.96
C VAL A 198 1.09 11.00 4.73
N ALA A 199 0.77 10.44 3.55
CA ALA A 199 -0.54 9.85 3.30
C ALA A 199 -0.85 8.71 4.28
N PHE A 200 0.13 7.84 4.53
CA PHE A 200 0.00 6.75 5.49
C PHE A 200 -0.19 7.24 6.93
N LEU A 201 0.66 8.17 7.39
CA LEU A 201 0.61 8.69 8.75
C LEU A 201 -0.65 9.52 8.99
N TRP A 202 -1.00 10.43 8.06
CA TRP A 202 -2.21 11.23 8.14
C TRP A 202 -3.46 10.37 8.08
N GLY A 203 -3.55 9.45 7.12
CA GLY A 203 -4.68 8.55 6.99
C GLY A 203 -4.84 7.66 8.23
N SER A 204 -3.74 7.19 8.83
CA SER A 204 -3.76 6.44 10.08
C SER A 204 -4.23 7.31 11.24
N PHE A 205 -3.68 8.52 11.40
CA PHE A 205 -4.13 9.48 12.43
C PHE A 205 -5.64 9.75 12.33
N GLU A 206 -6.13 9.99 11.11
CA GLU A 206 -7.53 10.26 10.86
C GLU A 206 -8.43 9.05 11.18
N PHE A 207 -7.97 7.85 10.85
CA PHE A 207 -8.63 6.60 11.21
C PHE A 207 -8.70 6.42 12.73
N TYR A 208 -7.59 6.59 13.44
CA TYR A 208 -7.54 6.48 14.91
C TYR A 208 -8.41 7.54 15.60
N ARG A 209 -8.39 8.79 15.13
CA ARG A 209 -9.27 9.86 15.64
C ARG A 209 -10.75 9.48 15.51
N THR A 210 -11.10 8.90 14.37
CA THR A 210 -12.46 8.45 14.07
C THR A 210 -12.85 7.27 14.97
N PHE A 211 -11.95 6.30 15.16
CA PHE A 211 -12.13 5.14 16.05
C PHE A 211 -12.35 5.54 17.52
N PHE A 212 -11.53 6.45 18.06
CA PHE A 212 -11.69 6.89 19.45
C PHE A 212 -12.99 7.69 19.68
N SER A 213 -13.43 8.44 18.66
CA SER A 213 -14.75 9.10 18.70
C SER A 213 -15.88 8.08 18.85
N PHE A 214 -15.83 6.94 18.14
CA PHE A 214 -16.83 5.89 18.24
C PHE A 214 -16.91 5.26 19.63
N LYS A 215 -15.76 4.97 20.25
CA LYS A 215 -15.70 4.35 21.58
C LYS A 215 -16.36 5.22 22.65
N ASN A 216 -16.21 6.54 22.56
CA ASN A 216 -16.77 7.47 23.54
C ASN A 216 -18.30 7.60 23.43
N ASN A 217 -18.87 7.44 22.23
CA ASN A 217 -20.32 7.52 22.03
C ASN A 217 -21.04 6.24 22.50
N VAL A 218 -20.45 5.06 22.33
CA VAL A 218 -21.03 3.78 22.80
C VAL A 218 -21.13 3.73 24.33
N ALA A 219 -20.16 4.33 25.05
CA ALA A 219 -20.21 4.38 26.51
C ALA A 219 -21.34 5.27 27.06
N GLN A 220 -21.82 6.25 26.28
CA GLN A 220 -22.89 7.14 26.74
C GLN A 220 -24.28 6.52 26.62
N GLU A 221 -24.57 5.74 25.58
CA GLU A 221 -25.89 5.10 25.42
C GLU A 221 -26.18 4.06 26.50
N ILE A 222 -25.15 3.36 27.01
CA ILE A 222 -25.28 2.34 28.06
C ILE A 222 -25.58 2.96 29.45
N ILE A 223 -25.26 4.23 29.66
CA ILE A 223 -25.50 4.92 30.94
C ILE A 223 -26.89 5.59 30.98
N THR A 224 -27.52 5.76 29.82
CA THR A 224 -28.81 6.45 29.67
C THR A 224 -30.02 5.53 29.44
N THR A 225 -29.83 4.21 29.49
CA THR A 225 -30.92 3.21 29.41
C THR A 225 -31.10 2.50 30.75
#